data_AF-A0A1X2IS91-F1
#
_entry.id   AF-A0A1X2IS91-F1
#
_cell.length_a   1.000
_cell.length_b   1.000
_cell.length_c   1.000
_cell.angle_alpha   90.00
_cell.angle_beta   90.00
_cell.angle_gamma   90.00
#
_symmetry.space_group_name_H-M   'P 1'
#
loop_
_entity.id
_entity.type
_entity.pdbx_description
1 polymer ?
#
loop_
_entity_poly.entity_id
_entity_poly.type
_entity_poly.pdbx_seq_one_letter_code
_entity_poly.pdbx_strand_id
1 'polypeptide(L)'
;MDSDNDIWASSDDENYDRVIAEKDWERLQENHGNDGYKEGIIEGKEVRMQRGFDQGYIEGLDIGKQVGALRGKLSTYLTFYKQIEPNETITRELEAIYDELDKVDVQHVFSTAYFDSNEADDDYVSPQDKIQQWQQKIDQAIQNHVAITY
;
A
#
# COMPACT_ATOMS: atom_id res chain seq x y z
N MET A 1 -38.31 27.00 68.33
CA MET A 1 -38.39 26.07 67.20
C MET A 1 -38.75 26.94 66.03
N ASP A 2 -37.75 27.43 65.32
CA ASP A 2 -37.94 28.33 64.18
C ASP A 2 -38.01 27.45 62.94
N SER A 3 -39.24 27.16 62.52
CA SER A 3 -39.53 26.62 61.21
C SER A 3 -39.38 27.77 60.21
N ASP A 4 -38.15 28.07 59.83
CA ASP A 4 -37.89 28.89 58.65
C ASP A 4 -38.51 28.15 57.46
N ASN A 5 -39.63 28.72 57.04
CA ASN A 5 -40.40 28.40 55.86
C ASN A 5 -39.46 28.45 54.66
N ASP A 6 -39.01 27.27 54.23
CA ASP A 6 -38.16 27.07 53.07
C ASP A 6 -38.99 27.35 51.80
N ILE A 7 -39.20 28.64 51.52
CA ILE A 7 -39.94 29.18 50.37
C ILE A 7 -39.30 28.73 49.04
N TRP A 8 -38.06 28.25 49.10
CA TRP A 8 -37.31 27.73 47.95
C TRP A 8 -37.47 26.23 47.74
N ALA A 9 -38.07 25.48 48.67
CA ALA A 9 -38.21 24.03 48.59
C ALA A 9 -39.49 23.55 47.90
N SER A 10 -40.38 24.46 47.45
CA SER A 10 -41.64 24.05 46.81
C SER A 10 -41.79 24.59 45.38
N SER A 11 -41.71 23.64 44.44
CA SER A 11 -42.57 23.56 43.24
C SER A 11 -42.08 24.11 41.90
N ASP A 12 -40.82 24.55 41.74
CA ASP A 12 -40.31 24.95 40.40
C ASP A 12 -39.04 24.18 39.96
N ASP A 13 -38.32 23.53 40.87
CA ASP A 13 -37.03 22.85 40.58
C ASP A 13 -37.19 21.60 39.67
N GLU A 14 -38.23 20.78 39.88
CA GLU A 14 -38.51 19.62 39.02
C GLU A 14 -38.83 19.99 37.56
N ASN A 15 -39.37 21.21 37.35
CA ASN A 15 -39.69 21.71 36.02
C ASN A 15 -38.43 22.26 35.33
N TYR A 16 -37.55 22.95 36.05
CA TYR A 16 -36.26 23.40 35.52
C TYR A 16 -35.35 22.22 35.15
N ASP A 17 -35.24 21.21 36.01
CA ASP A 17 -34.44 20.02 35.74
C ASP A 17 -34.96 19.27 34.50
N ARG A 18 -36.28 19.16 34.34
CA ARG A 18 -36.88 18.54 33.16
C ARG A 18 -36.63 19.34 31.87
N VAL A 19 -36.76 20.68 31.92
CA VAL A 19 -36.52 21.56 30.77
C VAL A 19 -35.04 21.57 30.38
N ILE A 20 -34.12 21.55 31.35
CA ILE A 20 -32.68 21.42 31.12
C ILE A 20 -32.37 20.05 30.51
N ALA A 21 -32.94 18.98 31.05
CA ALA A 21 -32.78 17.64 30.50
C ALA A 21 -33.27 17.56 29.04
N GLU A 22 -34.48 18.03 28.74
CA GLU A 22 -35.02 18.05 27.37
C GLU A 22 -34.13 18.82 26.40
N LYS A 23 -33.59 19.98 26.82
CA LYS A 23 -32.66 20.77 26.01
C LYS A 23 -31.31 20.08 25.81
N ASP A 24 -30.79 19.41 26.83
CA ASP A 24 -29.54 18.64 26.72
C ASP A 24 -29.74 17.41 25.84
N TRP A 25 -30.91 16.76 25.90
CA TRP A 25 -31.29 15.67 25.00
C TRP A 25 -31.38 16.14 23.54
N GLU A 26 -32.00 17.29 23.30
CA GLU A 26 -32.13 17.86 21.95
C GLU A 26 -30.75 18.22 21.37
N ARG A 27 -29.89 18.84 22.19
CA ARG A 27 -28.51 19.15 21.83
C ARG A 27 -27.67 17.89 21.57
N LEU A 28 -27.84 16.85 22.40
CA LEU A 28 -27.17 15.56 22.20
C LEU A 28 -27.60 14.93 20.87
N GLN A 29 -28.89 15.00 20.54
CA GLN A 29 -29.45 14.45 19.31
C GLN A 29 -28.97 15.21 18.06
N GLU A 30 -28.92 16.54 18.10
CA GLU A 30 -28.34 17.37 17.03
C GLU A 30 -26.85 17.05 16.82
N ASN A 31 -26.08 16.95 17.90
CA ASN A 31 -24.66 16.60 17.83
C ASN A 31 -24.47 15.19 17.25
N HIS A 32 -25.24 14.19 17.71
CA HIS A 32 -25.19 12.84 17.15
C HIS A 32 -25.59 12.78 15.67
N GLY A 33 -26.58 13.55 15.24
CA GLY A 33 -26.96 13.61 13.83
C GLY A 33 -25.87 14.22 12.96
N ASN A 34 -25.24 15.32 13.42
CA ASN A 34 -24.19 16.00 12.68
C ASN A 34 -22.88 15.19 12.67
N ASP A 35 -22.52 14.58 13.80
CA ASP A 35 -21.33 13.74 13.91
C ASP A 35 -21.52 12.44 13.13
N GLY A 36 -22.69 11.80 13.19
CA GLY A 36 -23.01 10.62 12.39
C GLY A 36 -23.00 10.89 10.88
N TYR A 37 -23.44 12.08 10.44
CA TYR A 37 -23.35 12.48 9.03
C TYR A 37 -21.90 12.67 8.57
N LYS A 38 -21.07 13.33 9.39
CA LYS A 38 -19.63 13.50 9.10
C LYS A 38 -18.92 12.14 9.08
N GLU A 39 -19.19 11.30 10.07
CA GLU A 39 -18.61 9.97 10.20
C GLU A 39 -18.99 9.09 8.99
N GLY A 40 -20.26 9.10 8.56
CA GLY A 40 -20.69 8.38 7.37
C GLY A 40 -20.01 8.86 6.07
N ILE A 41 -19.71 10.16 5.94
CA ILE A 41 -18.91 10.68 4.81
C ILE A 41 -17.47 10.20 4.88
N ILE A 42 -16.87 10.18 6.07
CA ILE A 42 -15.49 9.76 6.28
C ILE A 42 -15.35 8.27 6.01
N GLU A 43 -16.22 7.44 6.60
CA GLU A 43 -16.27 6.00 6.42
C GLU A 43 -16.47 5.64 4.94
N GLY A 44 -17.38 6.32 4.24
CA GLY A 44 -17.61 6.09 2.81
C GLY A 44 -16.43 6.48 1.89
N LYS A 45 -15.56 7.40 2.34
CA LYS A 45 -14.29 7.71 1.65
C LYS A 45 -13.21 6.70 1.99
N GLU A 46 -13.12 6.33 3.26
CA GLU A 46 -12.13 5.38 3.76
C GLU A 46 -12.32 3.99 3.15
N VAL A 47 -13.57 3.49 3.07
CA VAL A 47 -13.88 2.20 2.42
C VAL A 47 -13.45 2.18 0.96
N ARG A 48 -13.61 3.30 0.23
CA ARG A 48 -13.15 3.39 -1.16
C ARG A 48 -11.63 3.44 -1.27
N MET A 49 -10.98 4.18 -0.38
CA MET A 49 -9.53 4.27 -0.32
C MET A 49 -8.90 2.91 0.01
N GLN A 50 -9.42 2.22 1.02
CA GLN A 50 -8.98 0.88 1.42
C GLN A 50 -9.15 -0.12 0.28
N ARG A 51 -10.29 -0.11 -0.43
CA ARG A 51 -10.48 -0.98 -1.59
C ARG A 51 -9.44 -0.74 -2.70
N GLY A 52 -9.10 0.52 -2.97
CA GLY A 52 -8.04 0.86 -3.92
C GLY A 52 -6.66 0.39 -3.46
N PHE A 53 -6.37 0.54 -2.17
CA PHE A 53 -5.14 0.05 -1.56
C PHE A 53 -5.04 -1.48 -1.61
N ASP A 54 -6.09 -2.20 -1.23
CA ASP A 54 -6.11 -3.66 -1.21
C ASP A 54 -5.85 -4.24 -2.61
N GLN A 55 -6.44 -3.64 -3.64
CA GLN A 55 -6.19 -4.03 -5.03
C GLN A 55 -4.73 -3.80 -5.42
N GLY A 56 -4.20 -2.60 -5.18
CA GLY A 56 -2.80 -2.29 -5.46
C GLY A 56 -1.82 -3.12 -4.63
N TYR A 57 -2.20 -3.51 -3.42
CA TYR A 57 -1.38 -4.34 -2.53
C TYR A 57 -1.26 -5.78 -3.05
N ILE A 58 -2.36 -6.40 -3.49
CA ILE A 58 -2.32 -7.77 -4.03
C ILE A 58 -1.45 -7.83 -5.29
N GLU A 59 -1.65 -6.88 -6.21
CA GLU A 59 -0.87 -6.80 -7.44
C GLU A 59 0.60 -6.45 -7.15
N GLY A 60 0.81 -5.50 -6.24
CA GLY A 60 2.12 -5.11 -5.73
C GLY A 60 2.91 -6.27 -5.12
N LEU A 61 2.22 -7.09 -4.34
CA LEU A 61 2.81 -8.22 -3.63
C LEU A 61 3.29 -9.31 -4.59
N ASP A 62 2.49 -9.66 -5.60
CA ASP A 62 2.85 -10.70 -6.56
C ASP A 62 4.10 -10.31 -7.36
N ILE A 63 4.10 -9.09 -7.89
CA ILE A 63 5.22 -8.54 -8.66
C ILE A 63 6.45 -8.37 -7.76
N GLY A 64 6.30 -7.77 -6.58
CA GLY A 64 7.40 -7.57 -5.63
C GLY A 64 8.05 -8.88 -5.20
N LYS A 65 7.26 -9.94 -5.04
CA LYS A 65 7.76 -11.29 -4.74
C LYS A 65 8.59 -11.86 -5.90
N GLN A 66 8.14 -11.69 -7.14
CA GLN A 66 8.86 -12.17 -8.33
C GLN A 66 10.19 -11.43 -8.52
N VAL A 67 10.19 -10.10 -8.38
CA VAL A 67 11.41 -9.28 -8.47
C VAL A 67 12.38 -9.63 -7.34
N GLY A 68 11.88 -9.79 -6.10
CA GLY A 68 12.68 -10.21 -4.97
C GLY A 68 13.33 -11.59 -5.18
N ALA A 69 12.59 -12.54 -5.74
CA ALA A 69 13.11 -13.86 -6.07
C ALA A 69 14.21 -13.80 -7.15
N LEU A 70 14.04 -12.95 -8.18
CA LEU A 70 15.05 -12.74 -9.21
C LEU A 70 16.33 -12.13 -8.64
N ARG A 71 16.19 -11.08 -7.81
CA ARG A 71 17.32 -10.46 -7.10
C ARG A 71 18.08 -11.48 -6.27
N GLY A 72 17.37 -12.32 -5.52
CA GLY A 72 17.95 -13.40 -4.72
C GLY A 72 18.75 -14.38 -5.56
N LYS A 73 18.17 -14.89 -6.66
CA LYS A 73 18.89 -15.77 -7.61
C LYS A 73 20.15 -15.11 -8.14
N LEU A 74 20.05 -13.87 -8.60
CA LEU A 74 21.17 -13.16 -9.20
C LEU A 74 22.31 -12.93 -8.19
N SER A 75 22.00 -12.57 -6.95
CA SER A 75 22.98 -12.48 -5.86
C SER A 75 23.67 -13.81 -5.54
N THR A 76 22.95 -14.94 -5.62
CA THR A 76 23.57 -16.26 -5.42
C THR A 76 24.55 -16.61 -6.54
N TYR A 77 24.19 -16.35 -7.80
CA TYR A 77 25.11 -16.56 -8.93
C TYR A 77 26.35 -15.66 -8.83
N LEU A 78 26.16 -14.39 -8.49
CA LEU A 78 27.25 -13.45 -8.31
C LEU A 78 28.21 -13.89 -7.21
N THR A 79 27.70 -14.45 -6.09
CA THR A 79 28.54 -15.00 -5.03
C THR A 79 29.27 -16.28 -5.49
N PHE A 80 28.59 -17.14 -6.24
CA PHE A 80 29.17 -18.36 -6.82
C PHE A 80 30.35 -18.06 -7.75
N TYR A 81 30.18 -17.15 -8.71
CA TYR A 81 31.23 -16.77 -9.66
C TYR A 81 32.34 -15.91 -9.06
N LYS A 82 32.13 -15.31 -7.88
CA LYS A 82 33.21 -14.63 -7.14
C LYS A 82 34.04 -15.59 -6.28
N GLN A 83 33.42 -16.64 -5.73
CA GLN A 83 34.06 -17.48 -4.71
C GLN A 83 34.51 -18.85 -5.21
N ILE A 84 33.80 -19.46 -6.15
CA ILE A 84 34.01 -20.86 -6.55
C ILE A 84 34.71 -20.93 -7.91
N GLU A 85 34.22 -20.20 -8.91
CA GLU A 85 34.80 -20.16 -10.25
C GLU A 85 35.05 -18.69 -10.65
N PRO A 86 36.21 -18.12 -10.27
CA PRO A 86 36.49 -16.70 -10.48
C PRO A 86 36.56 -16.39 -11.98
N ASN A 87 35.48 -15.81 -12.50
CA ASN A 87 35.44 -15.29 -13.86
C ASN A 87 34.99 -13.81 -13.85
N GLU A 88 35.95 -12.91 -14.12
CA GLU A 88 35.72 -11.46 -14.09
C GLU A 88 34.74 -10.97 -15.15
N THR A 89 34.63 -11.68 -16.29
CA THR A 89 33.74 -11.27 -17.39
C THR A 89 32.28 -11.46 -17.01
N ILE A 90 31.92 -12.66 -16.56
CA ILE A 90 30.56 -13.02 -16.13
C ILE A 90 30.17 -12.25 -14.85
N THR A 91 31.11 -12.06 -13.92
CA THR A 91 30.85 -11.28 -12.71
C THR A 91 30.46 -9.84 -13.05
N ARG A 92 31.13 -9.22 -14.03
CA ARG A 92 30.76 -7.87 -14.52
C ARG A 92 29.41 -7.84 -15.21
N GLU A 93 29.10 -8.84 -16.04
CA GLU A 93 27.79 -8.92 -16.72
C GLU A 93 26.65 -9.11 -15.71
N LEU A 94 26.83 -9.98 -14.72
CA LEU A 94 25.87 -10.16 -13.61
C LEU A 94 25.74 -8.90 -12.77
N GLU A 95 26.83 -8.20 -12.45
CA GLU A 95 26.77 -6.91 -11.74
C GLU A 95 26.01 -5.85 -12.54
N ALA A 96 26.22 -5.77 -13.86
CA ALA A 96 25.48 -4.85 -14.72
C ALA A 96 23.98 -5.16 -14.72
N ILE A 97 23.59 -6.44 -14.81
CA ILE A 97 22.18 -6.86 -14.74
C ILE A 97 21.60 -6.59 -13.34
N TYR A 98 22.39 -6.76 -12.28
CA TYR A 98 21.98 -6.43 -10.92
C TYR A 98 21.70 -4.93 -10.77
N ASP A 99 22.57 -4.07 -11.30
CA ASP A 99 22.41 -2.62 -11.27
C ASP A 99 21.24 -2.14 -12.15
N GLU A 100 20.98 -2.81 -13.27
CA GLU A 100 19.76 -2.60 -14.05
C GLU A 100 18.52 -2.98 -13.24
N LEU A 101 18.57 -4.08 -12.49
CA LEU A 101 17.49 -4.55 -11.63
C LEU A 101 17.23 -3.62 -10.44
N ASP A 102 18.26 -3.00 -9.89
CA ASP A 102 18.13 -2.04 -8.79
C ASP A 102 17.60 -0.67 -9.28
N LYS A 103 17.85 -0.31 -10.55
CA LYS A 103 17.30 0.93 -11.16
C LYS A 103 15.84 0.82 -11.52
N VAL A 104 15.36 -0.38 -11.83
CA VAL A 104 13.92 -0.67 -12.02
C VAL A 104 13.28 -0.90 -10.65
N ASP A 105 13.41 0.10 -9.79
CA ASP A 105 12.67 0.15 -8.55
C ASP A 105 11.25 0.67 -8.81
N VAL A 106 10.34 0.37 -7.88
CA VAL A 106 8.86 0.50 -7.84
C VAL A 106 8.20 1.46 -8.85
N GLN A 107 8.79 2.62 -9.14
CA GLN A 107 8.28 3.63 -10.07
C GLN A 107 8.23 3.18 -11.55
N HIS A 108 9.09 2.24 -11.97
CA HIS A 108 9.12 1.72 -13.35
C HIS A 108 8.19 0.52 -13.58
N VAL A 109 7.81 -0.14 -12.49
CA VAL A 109 6.96 -1.34 -12.45
C VAL A 109 5.51 -0.95 -12.14
N PHE A 110 5.32 0.04 -11.27
CA PHE A 110 4.03 0.65 -10.95
C PHE A 110 4.00 2.10 -11.43
N SER A 111 4.25 2.32 -12.73
CA SER A 111 4.08 3.64 -13.30
C SER A 111 2.61 4.06 -13.19
N THR A 112 2.36 5.37 -13.11
CA THR A 112 0.99 5.93 -13.09
C THR A 112 0.15 5.41 -14.26
N ALA A 113 0.78 5.13 -15.41
CA ALA A 113 0.18 4.50 -16.58
C ALA A 113 -0.37 3.07 -16.36
N TYR A 114 0.14 2.31 -15.38
CA TYR A 114 -0.47 1.02 -15.00
C TYR A 114 -1.85 1.19 -14.35
N PHE A 115 -2.03 2.26 -13.58
CA PHE A 115 -3.29 2.57 -12.90
C PHE A 115 -4.25 3.37 -13.79
N ASP A 116 -3.72 4.15 -14.74
CA ASP A 116 -4.49 4.87 -15.74
C ASP A 116 -4.81 3.99 -16.95
N SER A 117 -5.80 3.11 -16.77
CA SER A 117 -6.41 2.25 -17.80
C SER A 117 -6.93 2.95 -19.09
N ASN A 118 -6.76 4.27 -19.24
CA ASN A 118 -7.22 5.06 -20.39
C ASN A 118 -6.10 5.63 -21.28
N GLU A 119 -4.83 5.58 -20.85
CA GLU A 119 -3.68 6.01 -21.65
C GLU A 119 -2.71 4.84 -21.80
N ALA A 120 -3.15 3.83 -22.55
CA ALA A 120 -2.22 2.87 -23.13
C ALA A 120 -1.42 3.58 -24.22
N ASP A 121 -0.33 4.24 -23.82
CA ASP A 121 0.75 4.58 -24.75
C ASP A 121 1.23 3.27 -25.42
N ASP A 122 1.45 3.31 -26.73
CA ASP A 122 1.80 2.15 -27.58
C ASP A 122 3.12 1.46 -27.17
N ASP A 123 3.86 2.06 -26.22
CA ASP A 123 5.14 1.59 -25.66
C ASP A 123 4.99 1.03 -24.22
N TYR A 124 3.76 0.88 -23.71
CA TYR A 124 3.52 0.36 -22.37
C TYR A 124 3.68 -1.18 -22.31
N VAL A 125 4.76 -1.63 -21.66
CA VAL A 125 5.00 -3.06 -21.38
C VAL A 125 4.53 -3.40 -19.98
N SER A 126 3.65 -4.41 -19.87
CA SER A 126 3.10 -4.84 -18.58
C SER A 126 4.22 -5.26 -17.60
N PRO A 127 4.00 -5.09 -16.27
CA PRO A 127 4.99 -5.48 -15.27
C PRO A 127 5.42 -6.95 -15.39
N GLN A 128 4.47 -7.82 -15.76
CA GLN A 128 4.70 -9.25 -15.93
C GLN A 128 5.58 -9.54 -17.16
N ASP A 129 5.36 -8.85 -18.27
CA ASP A 129 6.17 -9.00 -19.48
C ASP A 129 7.61 -8.52 -19.26
N LYS A 130 7.81 -7.42 -18.51
CA LYS A 130 9.15 -6.96 -18.12
C LYS A 130 9.88 -8.01 -17.28
N ILE A 131 9.20 -8.61 -16.29
CA ILE A 131 9.77 -9.68 -15.46
C ILE A 131 10.15 -10.90 -16.32
N GLN A 132 9.32 -11.26 -17.29
CA GLN A 132 9.59 -12.39 -18.18
C GLN A 132 10.78 -12.13 -19.11
N GLN A 133 10.89 -10.93 -19.67
CA GLN A 133 12.06 -10.53 -20.47
C GLN A 133 13.34 -10.62 -19.64
N TRP A 134 13.28 -10.27 -18.36
CA TRP A 134 14.43 -10.30 -17.47
C TRP A 134 14.84 -11.71 -17.10
N GLN A 135 13.86 -12.59 -16.85
CA GLN A 135 14.11 -14.02 -16.74
C GLN A 135 14.82 -14.57 -17.97
N GLN A 136 14.33 -14.26 -19.16
CA GLN A 136 14.95 -14.71 -20.41
C GLN A 136 16.38 -14.20 -20.59
N LYS A 137 16.66 -12.94 -20.26
CA LYS A 137 18.02 -12.39 -20.31
C LYS A 137 18.97 -13.10 -19.36
N ILE A 138 18.53 -13.36 -18.12
CA ILE A 138 19.33 -14.08 -17.13
C ILE A 138 19.61 -15.51 -17.61
N ASP A 139 18.59 -16.22 -18.11
CA ASP A 139 18.74 -17.58 -18.61
C ASP A 139 19.66 -17.64 -19.84
N GLN A 140 19.60 -16.67 -20.75
CA GLN A 140 20.53 -16.56 -21.88
C GLN A 140 21.98 -16.32 -21.45
N ALA A 141 22.21 -15.43 -20.49
CA ALA A 141 23.55 -15.19 -19.96
C ALA A 141 24.15 -16.47 -19.34
N ILE A 142 23.33 -17.26 -18.66
CA ILE A 142 23.74 -18.57 -18.11
C ILE A 142 23.99 -19.60 -19.21
N GLN A 143 23.12 -19.69 -20.23
CA GLN A 143 23.29 -20.65 -21.34
C GLN A 143 24.53 -20.37 -22.21
N ASN A 144 24.82 -19.09 -22.48
CA ASN A 144 26.02 -18.70 -23.23
C ASN A 144 27.30 -19.15 -22.52
N HIS A 145 27.33 -19.13 -21.18
CA HIS A 145 28.45 -19.66 -20.42
C HIS A 145 28.59 -21.18 -20.57
N VAL A 146 27.50 -21.94 -20.43
CA VAL A 146 27.55 -23.42 -20.54
C VAL A 146 28.02 -23.86 -21.94
N ALA A 147 27.70 -23.07 -22.97
CA ALA A 147 28.13 -23.31 -24.34
C ALA A 147 29.62 -23.00 -24.61
N ILE A 148 30.26 -22.13 -23.82
CA ILE A 148 31.68 -21.76 -23.98
C ILE A 148 32.62 -22.75 -23.25
N THR A 149 32.09 -23.57 -22.34
CA THR A 149 32.87 -24.55 -21.56
C THR A 149 32.99 -25.93 -22.23
N TYR A 150 32.47 -26.12 -23.45
CA TYR A 150 32.65 -27.31 -24.30
C TYR A 150 33.46 -26.99 -25.55
#